data_AF-A0A1E4U3I6-F1
#
_entry.id   AF-A0A1E4U3I6-F1
#
_cell.length_a   1.000
_cell.length_b   1.000
_cell.length_c   1.000
_cell.angle_alpha   90.00
_cell.angle_beta   90.00
_cell.angle_gamma   90.00
#
_symmetry.space_group_name_H-M   'P 1'
#
loop_
_entity.id
_entity.type
_entity.pdbx_description
1 polymer ?
#
loop_
_entity_poly.entity_id
_entity_poly.type
_entity_poly.pdbx_seq_one_letter_code
_entity_poly.pdbx_strand_id
1 'polypeptide(L)'
;MASFVPAQFSSFSSNFNFNSLRADNISNLQSRLHKLKPPQDFLDIKRISRPRSANDVQQRIAFNLNYFSSNYLLILLVLLLYSLFTNFWLLFDVVFVISSCYGISKLNGNDLNLGFVRLNQSQLYTGVAFIGLPVLFISSPIATIFWLISVSSIIVLGHAAIMDKPIETAFNDVV
;
A
#
# COMPACT_ATOMS: atom_id res chain seq x y z
N MET A 1 22.58 28.97 -32.20
CA MET A 1 22.95 27.56 -31.96
C MET A 1 22.59 27.24 -30.52
N ALA A 2 21.48 26.53 -30.28
CA ALA A 2 21.01 26.22 -28.93
C ALA A 2 21.66 24.93 -28.44
N SER A 3 22.38 25.01 -27.32
CA SER A 3 22.98 23.86 -26.63
C SER A 3 21.89 23.08 -25.88
N PHE A 4 21.71 21.81 -26.24
CA PHE A 4 20.88 20.87 -25.48
C PHE A 4 21.63 20.46 -24.21
N VAL A 5 21.05 20.75 -23.05
CA VAL A 5 21.52 20.26 -21.74
C VAL A 5 20.89 18.89 -21.49
N PRO A 6 21.67 17.80 -21.34
CA PRO A 6 21.10 16.50 -21.00
C PRO A 6 20.53 16.52 -19.58
N ALA A 7 19.31 16.04 -19.40
CA ALA A 7 18.69 15.88 -18.08
C ALA A 7 19.53 14.92 -17.23
N GLN A 8 20.07 15.39 -16.10
CA GLN A 8 20.83 14.59 -15.15
C GLN A 8 19.90 13.66 -14.35
N PHE A 9 19.59 12.51 -14.95
CA PHE A 9 18.90 11.39 -14.28
C PHE A 9 19.76 10.69 -13.20
N SER A 10 21.03 11.07 -13.06
CA SER A 10 22.03 10.47 -12.16
C SER A 10 21.80 10.74 -10.67
N SER A 11 20.95 11.71 -10.33
CA SER A 11 20.74 12.17 -8.93
C SER A 11 19.67 11.37 -8.18
N PHE A 12 18.96 10.45 -8.84
CA PHE A 12 17.90 9.65 -8.21
C PHE A 12 18.45 8.42 -7.46
N SER A 13 19.70 8.00 -7.73
CA SER A 13 20.22 6.69 -7.29
C SER A 13 21.09 6.73 -6.04
N SER A 14 21.56 7.89 -5.56
CA SER A 14 22.70 7.93 -4.62
C SER A 14 22.37 7.94 -3.13
N ASN A 15 21.09 7.97 -2.70
CA ASN A 15 20.76 8.03 -1.26
C ASN A 15 19.55 7.17 -0.83
N PHE A 16 19.22 6.08 -1.53
CA PHE A 16 18.26 5.09 -1.01
C PHE A 16 18.97 4.17 0.00
N ASN A 17 19.03 4.59 1.26
CA ASN A 17 19.66 3.81 2.32
C ASN A 17 18.71 2.68 2.77
N PHE A 18 18.81 1.51 2.12
CA PHE A 18 17.93 0.36 2.34
C PHE A 18 17.91 -0.13 3.80
N ASN A 19 19.00 0.10 4.53
CA ASN A 19 19.15 -0.30 5.92
C ASN A 19 18.30 0.55 6.87
N SER A 20 18.16 1.86 6.62
CA SER A 20 17.27 2.72 7.42
C SER A 20 15.81 2.38 7.15
N LEU A 21 15.45 2.12 5.88
CA LEU A 21 14.10 1.65 5.53
C LEU A 21 13.73 0.35 6.26
N ARG A 22 14.66 -0.60 6.41
CA ARG A 22 14.37 -1.86 7.11
C ARG A 22 14.19 -1.66 8.62
N ALA A 23 15.08 -0.91 9.28
CA ALA A 23 15.02 -0.69 10.72
C ALA A 23 13.81 0.17 11.13
N ASP A 24 13.53 1.22 10.37
CA ASP A 24 12.42 2.13 10.62
C ASP A 24 11.07 1.43 10.33
N ASN A 25 10.98 0.61 9.28
CA ASN A 25 9.73 -0.10 8.98
C ASN A 25 9.42 -1.21 10.00
N ILE A 26 10.41 -1.96 10.47
CA ILE A 26 10.18 -3.05 11.44
C ILE A 26 9.71 -2.50 12.80
N SER A 27 10.35 -1.45 13.29
CA SER A 27 9.97 -0.79 14.56
C SER A 27 8.58 -0.14 14.48
N ASN A 28 8.25 0.47 13.34
CA ASN A 28 6.91 1.03 13.08
C ASN A 28 5.82 -0.04 12.93
N LEU A 29 6.13 -1.19 12.31
CA LEU A 29 5.19 -2.30 12.23
C LEU A 29 4.93 -2.91 13.62
N GLN A 30 5.99 -3.12 14.41
CA GLN A 30 5.85 -3.66 15.76
C GLN A 30 4.97 -2.75 16.64
N SER A 31 5.21 -1.44 16.62
CA SER A 31 4.39 -0.48 17.37
C SER A 31 2.94 -0.40 16.89
N ARG A 32 2.67 -0.59 15.58
CA ARG A 32 1.30 -0.67 15.05
C ARG A 32 0.61 -1.97 15.42
N LEU A 33 1.32 -3.10 15.45
CA LEU A 33 0.78 -4.38 15.89
C LEU A 33 0.41 -4.35 17.38
N HIS A 34 1.20 -3.69 18.23
CA HIS A 34 0.86 -3.48 19.65
C HIS A 34 -0.37 -2.57 19.86
N LYS A 35 -0.72 -1.75 18.86
CA LYS A 35 -1.91 -0.90 18.88
C LYS A 35 -3.17 -1.58 18.33
N LEU A 36 -3.07 -2.83 17.86
CA LEU A 36 -4.24 -3.59 17.42
C LEU A 36 -5.20 -3.76 18.59
N LYS A 37 -6.44 -3.31 18.38
CA LYS A 37 -7.52 -3.52 19.34
C LYS A 37 -8.09 -4.92 19.16
N PRO A 38 -8.48 -5.62 20.25
CA PRO A 38 -9.14 -6.91 20.17
C PRO A 38 -10.31 -6.86 19.18
N PRO A 39 -10.54 -7.93 18.38
CA PRO A 39 -11.68 -7.98 17.46
C PRO A 39 -13.03 -7.78 18.17
N GLN A 40 -13.10 -8.15 19.45
CA GLN A 40 -14.26 -7.96 20.32
C GLN A 40 -14.57 -6.48 20.57
N ASP A 41 -13.54 -5.62 20.70
CA ASP A 41 -13.71 -4.17 20.86
C ASP A 41 -14.00 -3.50 19.51
N PHE A 42 -13.44 -4.04 18.43
CA PHE A 42 -13.70 -3.55 17.08
C PHE A 42 -15.14 -3.81 16.66
N LEU A 43 -15.65 -5.03 16.88
CA LEU A 43 -17.01 -5.44 16.53
C LEU A 43 -17.97 -5.39 17.73
N ASP A 44 -17.83 -4.40 18.61
CA ASP A 44 -18.75 -4.26 19.74
C ASP A 44 -20.12 -3.75 19.27
N ILE A 45 -21.02 -4.69 18.97
CA ILE A 45 -22.39 -4.44 18.48
C ILE A 45 -23.16 -3.52 19.44
N LYS A 46 -22.82 -3.51 20.74
CA LYS A 46 -23.49 -2.66 21.73
C LYS A 46 -23.18 -1.17 21.56
N ARG A 47 -22.08 -0.82 20.88
CA ARG A 47 -21.66 0.55 20.58
C ARG A 47 -22.16 1.05 19.23
N ILE A 48 -22.83 0.20 18.46
CA ILE A 48 -23.43 0.61 17.20
C ILE A 48 -24.66 1.46 17.52
N SER A 49 -24.63 2.72 17.11
CA SER A 49 -25.79 3.60 17.22
C SER A 49 -25.98 4.42 15.95
N ARG A 50 -27.22 4.88 15.75
CA ARG A 50 -27.55 5.73 14.63
C ARG A 50 -27.03 7.15 14.90
N PRO A 51 -26.18 7.72 14.03
CA PRO A 51 -25.67 9.06 14.23
C PRO A 51 -26.82 10.08 14.18
N ARG A 52 -26.77 11.06 15.09
CA ARG A 52 -27.86 12.03 15.29
C ARG A 52 -27.81 13.20 14.30
N SER A 53 -26.63 13.51 13.77
CA SER A 53 -26.41 14.60 12.81
C SER A 53 -25.16 14.35 11.96
N ALA A 54 -24.99 15.11 10.87
CA ALA A 54 -23.79 15.05 10.04
C ALA A 54 -22.51 15.46 10.82
N ASN A 55 -22.64 16.36 11.80
CA ASN A 55 -21.52 16.76 12.67
C ASN A 55 -21.12 15.60 13.60
N ASP A 56 -22.10 14.86 14.14
CA ASP A 56 -21.85 13.65 14.93
C ASP A 56 -21.09 12.60 14.11
N VAL A 57 -21.47 12.38 12.85
CA VAL A 57 -20.73 11.48 11.93
C VAL A 57 -19.28 11.92 11.78
N GLN A 58 -19.02 13.20 11.50
CA GLN A 58 -17.66 13.71 11.32
C GLN A 58 -16.80 13.50 12.58
N GLN A 59 -17.36 13.75 13.76
CA GLN A 59 -16.66 13.56 15.03
C GLN A 59 -16.39 12.08 15.33
N ARG A 60 -17.34 11.19 15.05
CA ARG A 60 -17.15 9.74 15.19
C ARG A 60 -16.07 9.23 14.26
N ILE A 61 -16.09 9.64 12.99
CA ILE A 61 -15.07 9.27 12.01
C ILE A 61 -13.68 9.74 12.47
N ALA A 62 -13.53 11.02 12.83
CA ALA A 62 -12.24 11.57 13.26
C ALA A 62 -11.68 10.84 14.51
N PHE A 63 -12.54 10.50 15.46
CA PHE A 63 -12.14 9.75 16.65
C PHE A 63 -11.79 8.29 16.32
N ASN A 64 -12.70 7.56 15.66
CA ASN A 64 -12.58 6.13 15.42
C ASN A 64 -11.46 5.80 14.43
N LEU A 65 -11.17 6.65 13.44
CA LEU A 65 -10.02 6.49 12.54
C LEU A 65 -8.69 6.44 13.29
N ASN A 66 -8.55 7.25 14.34
CA ASN A 66 -7.36 7.25 15.18
C ASN A 66 -7.38 6.07 16.17
N TYR A 67 -8.54 5.81 16.79
CA TYR A 67 -8.70 4.76 17.80
C TYR A 67 -8.49 3.34 17.24
N PHE A 68 -9.02 3.05 16.04
CA PHE A 68 -8.94 1.75 15.38
C PHE A 68 -7.96 1.74 14.18
N SER A 69 -6.99 2.65 14.14
CA SER A 69 -6.06 2.83 13.01
C SER A 69 -5.39 1.52 12.56
N SER A 70 -4.90 0.71 13.52
CA SER A 70 -4.24 -0.57 13.21
C SER A 70 -5.21 -1.62 12.67
N ASN A 71 -6.46 -1.65 13.17
CA ASN A 71 -7.49 -2.56 12.68
C ASN A 71 -7.90 -2.20 11.24
N TYR A 72 -8.04 -0.91 10.93
CA TYR A 72 -8.33 -0.47 9.56
C TYR A 72 -7.18 -0.75 8.60
N LEU A 73 -5.93 -0.61 9.04
CA LEU A 73 -4.75 -1.02 8.24
C LEU A 73 -4.81 -2.52 7.93
N LEU A 74 -5.16 -3.35 8.92
CA LEU A 74 -5.29 -4.78 8.72
C LEU A 74 -6.39 -5.12 7.70
N ILE A 75 -7.55 -4.46 7.75
CA ILE A 75 -8.60 -4.62 6.73
C ILE A 75 -8.07 -4.26 5.34
N LEU A 76 -7.37 -3.13 5.21
CA LEU A 76 -6.78 -2.71 3.94
C LEU A 76 -5.75 -3.72 3.43
N LEU A 77 -4.93 -4.29 4.30
CA LEU A 77 -3.96 -5.33 3.96
C LEU A 77 -4.66 -6.60 3.46
N VAL A 78 -5.72 -7.04 4.14
CA VAL A 78 -6.51 -8.20 3.71
C VAL A 78 -7.17 -7.95 2.35
N LEU A 79 -7.74 -6.77 2.14
CA LEU A 79 -8.33 -6.39 0.84
C LEU A 79 -7.29 -6.30 -0.28
N LEU A 80 -6.08 -5.84 0.03
CA LEU A 80 -4.96 -5.81 -0.92
C LEU A 80 -4.52 -7.23 -1.28
N LEU A 81 -4.38 -8.13 -0.31
CA LEU A 81 -4.08 -9.53 -0.61
C LEU A 81 -5.20 -10.16 -1.43
N TYR A 82 -6.46 -9.93 -1.05
CA TYR A 82 -7.62 -10.41 -1.79
C TYR A 82 -7.61 -9.94 -3.26
N SER A 83 -7.29 -8.67 -3.51
CA SER A 83 -7.26 -8.13 -4.88
C SER A 83 -6.13 -8.74 -5.71
N LEU A 84 -4.96 -8.99 -5.11
CA LEU A 84 -3.87 -9.73 -5.76
C LEU A 84 -4.27 -11.17 -6.09
N PHE A 85 -4.84 -11.91 -5.13
CA PHE A 85 -5.20 -13.32 -5.33
C PHE A 85 -6.35 -13.51 -6.33
N THR A 86 -7.29 -12.56 -6.39
CA THR A 86 -8.44 -12.64 -7.30
C THR A 86 -8.04 -12.29 -8.74
N ASN A 87 -6.98 -11.49 -8.93
CA ASN A 87 -6.48 -11.10 -10.25
C ASN A 87 -5.16 -11.78 -10.56
N PHE A 88 -5.24 -12.99 -11.14
CA PHE A 88 -4.07 -13.80 -11.50
C PHE A 88 -3.08 -13.06 -12.43
N TRP A 89 -3.58 -12.25 -13.38
CA TRP A 89 -2.75 -11.47 -14.30
C TRP A 89 -1.96 -10.38 -13.59
N LEU A 90 -2.60 -9.69 -12.63
CA LEU A 90 -1.95 -8.66 -11.84
C LEU A 90 -0.91 -9.26 -10.89
N LEU A 91 -1.24 -10.40 -10.27
CA LEU A 91 -0.29 -11.14 -9.43
C LEU A 91 0.93 -11.58 -10.25
N PHE A 92 0.70 -12.16 -11.44
CA PHE A 92 1.77 -12.57 -12.34
C PHE A 92 2.66 -11.38 -12.72
N ASP A 93 2.06 -10.25 -13.12
CA ASP A 93 2.80 -9.05 -13.50
C ASP A 93 3.67 -8.52 -12.35
N VAL A 94 3.12 -8.45 -11.14
CA VAL A 94 3.86 -8.02 -9.94
C VAL A 94 5.05 -8.95 -9.68
N VAL A 95 4.85 -10.27 -9.71
CA VAL A 95 5.93 -11.25 -9.49
C VAL A 95 6.96 -11.18 -10.61
N PHE A 96 6.52 -11.04 -11.87
CA PHE A 96 7.39 -10.94 -13.04
C PHE A 96 8.28 -9.70 -12.96
N VAL A 97 7.70 -8.53 -12.67
CA VAL A 97 8.45 -7.27 -12.56
C VAL A 97 9.43 -7.33 -11.39
N ILE A 98 9.02 -7.81 -10.21
CA ILE A 98 9.91 -7.95 -9.04
C ILE A 98 11.07 -8.91 -9.36
N SER A 99 10.77 -10.08 -9.93
CA SER A 99 11.78 -11.09 -10.27
C SER A 99 12.75 -10.59 -11.33
N SER A 100 12.24 -9.86 -12.34
CA SER A 100 13.05 -9.29 -13.41
C SER A 100 13.96 -8.18 -12.88
N CYS A 101 13.41 -7.25 -12.09
CA CYS A 101 14.20 -6.20 -11.44
C CYS A 101 15.27 -6.79 -10.52
N TYR A 102 14.92 -7.78 -9.70
CA TYR A 102 15.88 -8.47 -8.83
C TYR A 102 16.98 -9.19 -9.63
N GLY A 103 16.60 -9.88 -10.71
CA GLY A 103 17.55 -10.53 -11.63
C GLY A 103 18.52 -9.54 -12.27
N ILE A 104 18.02 -8.39 -12.75
CA ILE A 104 18.84 -7.34 -13.34
C ILE A 104 19.73 -6.68 -12.29
N SER A 105 19.21 -6.40 -11.09
CA SER A 105 19.99 -5.83 -9.99
C SER A 105 21.18 -6.72 -9.60
N LYS A 106 21.03 -8.06 -9.70
CA LYS A 106 22.12 -9.01 -9.42
C LYS A 106 23.30 -8.90 -10.41
N LEU A 107 23.10 -8.28 -11.57
CA LEU A 107 24.16 -8.05 -12.55
C LEU A 107 25.11 -6.91 -12.13
N ASN A 108 24.77 -6.10 -11.13
CA ASN A 108 25.59 -4.98 -10.63
C ASN A 108 26.08 -4.03 -11.73
N GLY A 109 25.24 -3.78 -12.75
CA GLY A 109 25.58 -2.91 -13.88
C GLY A 109 26.42 -3.56 -14.98
N ASN A 110 26.69 -4.87 -14.88
CA ASN A 110 27.33 -5.62 -15.96
C ASN A 110 26.31 -6.08 -17.01
N ASP A 111 26.78 -6.25 -18.25
CA ASP A 111 25.99 -6.86 -19.30
C ASP A 111 25.73 -8.34 -18.99
N LEU A 112 24.51 -8.79 -19.29
CA LEU A 112 24.18 -10.21 -19.21
C LEU A 112 24.84 -10.92 -20.40
N ASN A 113 25.90 -11.68 -20.12
CA ASN A 113 26.57 -12.50 -21.13
C ASN A 113 26.12 -13.96 -21.00
N LEU A 114 25.27 -14.40 -21.93
CA LEU A 114 24.78 -15.78 -22.00
C LEU A 114 25.71 -16.69 -22.82
N GLY A 115 26.90 -16.21 -23.19
CA GLY A 115 27.89 -16.93 -23.99
C GLY A 115 27.62 -16.87 -25.50
N PHE A 116 26.35 -16.90 -25.91
CA PHE A 116 25.93 -16.73 -27.31
C PHE A 116 25.47 -15.30 -27.64
N VAL A 117 24.98 -14.55 -26.65
CA VAL A 117 24.50 -13.17 -26.80
C VAL A 117 24.89 -12.37 -25.55
N ARG A 118 25.33 -11.13 -25.76
CA ARG A 118 25.48 -10.09 -24.73
C ARG A 118 24.29 -9.14 -24.78
N LEU A 119 23.59 -9.00 -23.67
CA LEU A 119 22.49 -8.06 -23.50
C LEU A 119 22.89 -6.96 -22.52
N ASN A 120 22.79 -5.72 -22.97
CA ASN A 120 22.97 -4.56 -22.10
C ASN A 120 21.76 -4.41 -21.16
N GLN A 121 21.98 -3.83 -19.98
CA GLN A 121 20.95 -3.51 -19.00
C GLN A 121 19.74 -2.77 -19.61
N SER A 122 19.95 -1.84 -20.53
CA SER A 122 18.85 -1.16 -21.23
C SER A 122 17.98 -2.12 -22.04
N GLN A 123 18.59 -3.09 -22.74
CA GLN A 123 17.85 -4.08 -23.53
C GLN A 123 17.07 -5.06 -22.63
N LEU A 124 17.62 -5.39 -21.46
CA LEU A 124 16.90 -6.20 -20.46
C LEU A 124 15.65 -5.47 -19.97
N TYR A 125 15.75 -4.20 -19.59
CA TYR A 125 14.59 -3.41 -19.19
C TYR A 125 13.59 -3.20 -20.33
N THR A 126 14.06 -3.03 -21.57
CA THR A 126 13.16 -3.00 -22.75
C THR A 126 12.43 -4.33 -22.92
N GLY A 127 13.10 -5.47 -22.74
CA GLY A 127 12.47 -6.79 -22.78
C GLY A 127 11.41 -6.98 -21.69
N VAL A 128 11.72 -6.54 -20.47
CA VAL A 128 10.75 -6.52 -19.35
C VAL A 128 9.56 -5.64 -19.68
N ALA A 129 9.77 -4.45 -20.24
CA ALA A 129 8.69 -3.55 -20.64
C ALA A 129 7.83 -4.13 -21.76
N PHE A 130 8.43 -4.83 -22.72
CA PHE A 130 7.71 -5.43 -23.85
C PHE A 130 6.76 -6.55 -23.41
N ILE A 131 7.09 -7.29 -22.36
CA ILE A 131 6.24 -8.35 -21.79
C ILE A 131 5.30 -7.75 -20.71
N GLY A 132 5.85 -6.93 -19.83
CA GLY A 132 5.14 -6.35 -18.69
C GLY A 132 4.04 -5.36 -19.11
N LEU A 133 4.28 -4.48 -20.08
CA LEU A 133 3.25 -3.49 -20.48
C LEU A 133 1.96 -4.14 -21.04
N PRO A 134 2.03 -5.13 -21.96
CA PRO A 134 0.82 -5.84 -22.38
C PRO A 134 0.10 -6.54 -21.24
N VAL A 135 0.83 -7.22 -20.34
CA VAL A 135 0.24 -7.90 -19.20
C VAL A 135 -0.39 -6.92 -18.21
N LEU A 136 0.29 -5.80 -17.95
CA LEU A 136 -0.20 -4.70 -17.11
C LEU A 136 -1.48 -4.08 -17.68
N PHE A 137 -1.59 -3.97 -19.01
CA PHE A 137 -2.82 -3.50 -19.64
C PHE A 137 -3.98 -4.49 -19.43
N ILE A 138 -3.71 -5.79 -19.60
CA ILE A 138 -4.70 -6.86 -19.39
C ILE A 138 -5.12 -6.96 -17.92
N SER A 139 -4.18 -6.75 -16.99
CA SER A 139 -4.41 -6.89 -15.57
C SER A 139 -5.25 -5.74 -14.96
N SER A 140 -5.39 -4.62 -15.68
CA SER A 140 -6.17 -3.44 -15.28
C SER A 140 -5.90 -2.98 -13.84
N PRO A 141 -4.66 -2.56 -13.52
CA PRO A 141 -4.26 -2.17 -12.18
C PRO A 141 -5.03 -0.94 -11.68
N ILE A 142 -5.39 -0.02 -12.58
CA ILE A 142 -6.15 1.19 -12.23
C ILE A 142 -7.52 0.80 -11.67
N ALA A 143 -8.26 -0.09 -12.34
CA ALA A 143 -9.54 -0.56 -11.85
C ALA A 143 -9.41 -1.25 -10.48
N THR A 144 -8.34 -2.03 -10.29
CA THR A 144 -8.06 -2.69 -9.01
C THR A 144 -7.80 -1.69 -7.88
N ILE A 145 -7.06 -0.61 -8.15
CA ILE A 145 -6.82 0.46 -7.18
C ILE A 145 -8.11 1.19 -6.83
N PHE A 146 -8.92 1.57 -7.83
CA PHE A 146 -10.22 2.21 -7.57
C PHE A 146 -11.14 1.31 -6.75
N TRP A 147 -11.21 0.01 -7.10
CA TRP A 147 -11.96 -0.97 -6.32
C TRP A 147 -11.47 -1.03 -4.87
N LEU A 148 -10.16 -1.09 -4.65
CA LEU A 148 -9.56 -1.15 -3.32
C LEU A 148 -9.89 0.10 -2.50
N ILE A 149 -9.78 1.30 -3.10
CA ILE A 149 -10.09 2.57 -2.44
C ILE A 149 -11.58 2.64 -2.10
N SER A 150 -12.47 2.32 -3.04
CA SER A 150 -13.91 2.39 -2.81
C SER A 150 -14.37 1.42 -1.72
N VAL A 151 -13.96 0.15 -1.80
CA VAL A 151 -14.36 -0.88 -0.84
C VAL A 151 -13.79 -0.60 0.55
N SER A 152 -12.50 -0.25 0.63
CA SER A 152 -11.89 0.10 1.91
C SER A 152 -12.51 1.35 2.52
N SER A 153 -12.82 2.37 1.72
CA SER A 153 -13.49 3.59 2.18
C SER A 153 -14.87 3.30 2.76
N ILE A 154 -15.69 2.49 2.07
CA ILE A 154 -17.02 2.11 2.56
C ILE A 154 -16.94 1.34 3.88
N ILE A 155 -16.03 0.37 3.98
CA ILE A 155 -15.90 -0.45 5.19
C ILE A 155 -15.36 0.39 6.36
N VAL A 156 -14.28 1.13 6.15
CA VAL A 156 -13.60 1.89 7.20
C VAL A 156 -14.46 3.08 7.65
N LEU A 157 -14.95 3.91 6.73
CA LEU A 157 -15.78 5.05 7.07
C LEU A 157 -17.15 4.62 7.58
N GLY A 158 -17.74 3.57 7.00
CA GLY A 158 -19.00 3.01 7.48
C GLY A 158 -18.88 2.55 8.93
N HIS A 159 -17.86 1.75 9.25
CA HIS A 159 -17.58 1.32 10.62
C HIS A 159 -17.29 2.51 11.56
N ALA A 160 -16.46 3.46 11.12
CA ALA A 160 -16.09 4.62 11.92
C ALA A 160 -17.28 5.57 12.20
N ALA A 161 -18.25 5.63 11.29
CA ALA A 161 -19.44 6.48 11.44
C ALA A 161 -20.50 5.89 12.38
N ILE A 162 -20.63 4.56 12.44
CA ILE A 162 -21.66 3.89 13.27
C ILE A 162 -21.21 3.64 14.72
N MET A 163 -19.89 3.56 14.96
CA MET A 163 -19.36 3.28 16.29
C MET A 163 -19.39 4.53 17.18
N ASP A 164 -20.06 4.42 18.33
CA ASP A 164 -20.03 5.46 19.36
C ASP A 164 -18.66 5.60 20.00
N LYS A 165 -18.35 6.84 20.43
CA LYS A 165 -17.18 7.11 21.26
C LYS A 165 -17.35 6.39 22.61
N PRO A 166 -16.31 5.73 23.14
CA PRO A 166 -16.41 5.07 24.43
C PRO A 166 -16.74 6.07 25.55
N ILE A 167 -17.60 5.66 26.47
CA ILE A 167 -18.10 6.49 27.59
C ILE A 167 -16.98 7.11 28.42
N GLU A 168 -15.83 6.45 28.55
CA GLU A 168 -14.65 6.92 29.27
C GLU A 168 -14.09 8.26 28.72
N THR A 169 -14.21 8.51 27.41
CA THR A 169 -13.79 9.81 26.85
C THR A 169 -14.77 10.92 27.20
N ALA A 170 -16.05 10.61 27.40
CA ALA A 170 -17.04 11.59 27.85
C ALA A 170 -16.81 12.05 29.30
N PHE A 171 -16.14 11.24 30.13
CA PHE A 171 -15.75 11.63 31.49
C PHE A 171 -14.46 12.46 31.54
N ASN A 172 -13.52 12.21 30.62
CA ASN A 172 -12.28 12.99 30.53
C ASN A 172 -12.48 14.39 29.95
N ASP A 173 -13.53 14.62 29.13
CA ASP A 173 -13.85 15.94 28.58
C ASP A 173 -14.56 16.88 29.59
N VAL A 174 -14.92 16.39 30.78
CA VAL A 174 -15.67 17.14 31.82
C VAL A 174 -14.76 17.57 32.99
N VAL A 175 -13.49 17.15 32.98
CA VAL A 175 -12.45 17.52 33.97
C VAL A 175 -11.46 18.48 33.34
#